data_AF-A0A560KU37-F1
#
_entry.id   AF-A0A560KU37-F1
#
_cell.length_a   1.000
_cell.length_b   1.000
_cell.length_c   1.000
_cell.angle_alpha   90.00
_cell.angle_beta   90.00
_cell.angle_gamma   90.00
#
_symmetry.space_group_name_H-M   'P 1'
#
loop_
_entity.id
_entity.type
_entity.pdbx_description
1 polymer ?
#
loop_
_entity_poly.entity_id
_entity_poly.type
_entity_poly.pdbx_seq_one_letter_code
_entity_poly.pdbx_strand_id
1 'polypeptide(L)'
;MDTQSLQNFGLRLIEERGADYFASILAAEAEGYPRVVFEGVRVPEVVACLKKKFSNMTVVLLTASPEKRRGRLIQRGSDPSLDRHPIEAYSGVYSALANVTIVNDGNLADFQKDVLSLVALE
;
A
#
# COMPACT_ATOMS: atom_id res chain seq x y z
N MET A 1 -12.77 17.60 2.68
CA MET A 1 -12.07 17.20 1.44
C MET A 1 -12.56 15.82 1.07
N ASP A 2 -13.08 15.65 -0.14
CA ASP A 2 -13.41 14.31 -0.65
C ASP A 2 -12.12 13.52 -0.96
N THR A 3 -12.20 12.19 -1.01
CA THR A 3 -11.03 11.32 -1.22
C THR A 3 -10.31 11.59 -2.54
N GLN A 4 -11.04 11.99 -3.58
CA GLN A 4 -10.47 12.32 -4.88
C GLN A 4 -9.59 13.58 -4.80
N SER A 5 -9.98 14.59 -4.02
CA SER A 5 -9.20 15.81 -3.80
C SER A 5 -7.86 15.51 -3.12
N LEU A 6 -7.81 14.58 -2.18
CA LEU A 6 -6.57 14.14 -1.53
C LEU A 6 -5.68 13.33 -2.46
N GLN A 7 -6.25 12.41 -3.24
CA GLN A 7 -5.48 11.60 -4.20
C GLN A 7 -4.86 12.48 -5.30
N ASN A 8 -5.62 13.45 -5.82
CA ASN A 8 -5.13 14.41 -6.80
C ASN A 8 -4.04 15.31 -6.22
N PHE A 9 -4.19 15.76 -4.98
CA PHE A 9 -3.16 16.54 -4.30
C PHE A 9 -1.88 15.72 -4.08
N GLY A 10 -2.00 14.47 -3.66
CA GLY A 10 -0.86 13.56 -3.50
C GLY A 10 -0.10 13.33 -4.80
N LEU A 11 -0.81 13.08 -5.91
CA LEU A 11 -0.19 12.94 -7.24
C LEU A 11 0.56 14.20 -7.66
N ARG A 12 -0.08 15.37 -7.53
CA ARG A 12 0.57 16.65 -7.83
C ARG A 12 1.83 16.88 -7.02
N LEU A 13 1.81 16.61 -5.72
CA LEU A 13 3.00 16.75 -4.89
C LEU A 13 4.12 15.78 -5.31
N ILE A 14 3.77 14.56 -5.74
CA ILE A 14 4.76 13.60 -6.26
C ILE A 14 5.37 14.11 -7.56
N GLU A 15 4.57 14.70 -8.45
CA GLU A 15 5.08 15.33 -9.68
C GLU A 15 5.99 16.54 -9.37
N GLU A 16 5.61 17.38 -8.39
CA GLU A 16 6.34 18.60 -8.04
C GLU A 16 7.62 18.34 -7.23
N ARG A 17 7.62 17.34 -6.34
CA ARG A 17 8.69 17.10 -5.36
C ARG A 17 9.48 15.81 -5.60
N GLY A 18 8.94 14.89 -6.40
CA GLY A 18 9.52 13.57 -6.65
C GLY A 18 9.30 12.58 -5.51
N ALA A 19 9.46 11.29 -5.84
CA ALA A 19 9.26 10.18 -4.90
C ALA A 19 10.23 10.17 -3.72
N ASP A 20 11.47 10.65 -3.91
CA ASP A 20 12.48 10.68 -2.84
C ASP A 20 12.15 11.67 -1.71
N TYR A 21 11.45 12.76 -2.03
CA TYR A 21 10.95 13.70 -1.03
C TYR A 21 10.02 12.99 -0.03
N PHE A 22 9.03 12.25 -0.54
CA PHE A 22 8.11 11.49 0.29
C PHE A 22 8.79 10.37 1.07
N ALA A 23 9.68 9.61 0.42
CA ALA A 23 10.45 8.57 1.10
C ALA A 23 11.32 9.14 2.22
N SER A 24 11.82 10.38 2.07
CA SER A 24 12.63 11.03 3.11
C SER A 24 11.80 11.52 4.29
N ILE A 25 10.59 12.04 4.04
CA ILE A 25 9.64 12.38 5.13
C ILE A 25 9.29 11.13 5.93
N LEU A 26 8.87 10.07 5.25
CA LEU A 26 8.53 8.80 5.88
C LEU A 26 9.72 8.20 6.66
N ALA A 27 10.94 8.31 6.11
CA ALA A 27 12.12 7.82 6.79
C ALA A 27 12.46 8.62 8.05
N ALA A 28 12.28 9.94 8.03
CA ALA A 28 12.47 10.78 9.20
C ALA A 28 11.42 10.49 10.30
N GLU A 29 10.15 10.25 9.92
CA GLU A 29 9.12 9.86 10.89
C GLU A 29 9.37 8.46 11.50
N ALA A 30 10.03 7.59 10.75
CA ALA A 30 10.42 6.25 11.19
C ALA A 30 11.67 6.20 12.08
N GLU A 31 12.39 7.32 12.21
CA GLU A 31 13.64 7.36 12.96
C GLU A 31 13.43 7.04 14.45
N GLY A 32 14.27 6.17 15.00
CA GLY A 32 14.20 5.76 16.41
C GLY A 32 13.20 4.65 16.73
N TYR A 33 12.39 4.21 15.76
CA TYR A 33 11.50 3.07 15.95
C TYR A 33 12.17 1.76 15.51
N PRO A 34 12.10 0.70 16.33
CA PRO A 34 12.74 -0.59 16.01
C PRO A 34 12.04 -1.33 14.86
N ARG A 35 10.74 -1.08 14.66
CA ARG A 35 9.93 -1.66 13.59
C ARG A 35 8.87 -0.64 13.16
N VAL A 36 8.73 -0.43 11.85
CA VAL A 36 7.81 0.54 11.26
C VAL A 36 7.02 -0.10 10.14
N VAL A 37 5.73 0.23 10.05
CA VAL A 37 4.84 -0.19 8.96
C VAL A 37 4.39 1.04 8.19
N PHE A 38 4.78 1.11 6.91
CA PHE A 38 4.28 2.12 5.99
C PHE A 38 3.04 1.59 5.27
N GLU A 39 1.86 1.99 5.74
CA GLU A 39 0.59 1.60 5.12
C GLU A 39 0.26 2.51 3.93
N GLY A 40 -0.32 1.93 2.88
CA GLY A 40 -0.97 2.74 1.84
C GLY A 40 -0.03 3.44 0.87
N VAL A 41 1.21 2.97 0.72
CA VAL A 41 2.12 3.50 -0.31
C VAL A 41 1.58 3.11 -1.69
N ARG A 42 1.14 4.10 -2.48
CA ARG A 42 0.45 3.90 -3.78
C ARG A 42 1.28 4.23 -5.03
N VAL A 43 2.47 4.81 -4.86
CA VAL A 43 3.41 5.08 -5.96
C VAL A 43 4.65 4.16 -5.84
N PRO A 44 4.91 3.28 -6.84
CA PRO A 44 6.02 2.32 -6.80
C PRO A 44 7.40 2.95 -6.61
N GLU A 45 7.64 4.12 -7.18
CA GLU A 45 8.88 4.87 -7.08
C GLU A 45 9.18 5.26 -5.63
N VAL A 46 8.14 5.53 -4.82
CA VAL A 46 8.31 5.80 -3.38
C VAL A 46 8.81 4.55 -2.66
N VAL A 47 8.29 3.36 -3.00
CA VAL A 47 8.79 2.09 -2.44
C VAL A 47 10.25 1.86 -2.84
N ALA A 48 10.61 2.15 -4.10
CA ALA A 48 11.99 2.04 -4.55
C ALA A 48 12.93 2.98 -3.78
N CYS A 49 12.51 4.21 -3.49
CA CYS A 49 13.28 5.13 -2.65
C CYS A 49 13.37 4.66 -1.19
N LEU A 50 12.28 4.12 -0.62
CA LEU A 50 12.29 3.57 0.74
C LEU A 50 13.25 2.37 0.85
N LYS A 51 13.26 1.46 -0.13
CA LYS A 51 14.21 0.32 -0.17
C LYS A 51 15.70 0.75 -0.19
N LYS A 52 16.01 1.95 -0.69
CA LYS A 52 17.38 2.50 -0.62
C LYS A 52 17.73 3.02 0.77
N LYS A 53 16.73 3.45 1.56
CA LYS A 53 16.90 4.01 2.90
C LYS A 53 16.84 2.94 3.99
N PHE A 54 16.08 1.86 3.76
CA PHE A 54 15.90 0.73 4.69
C PHE A 54 16.40 -0.57 4.07
N SER A 55 17.52 -1.08 4.54
CA SER A 55 18.15 -2.31 4.03
C SER A 55 17.35 -3.58 4.35
N ASN A 56 16.53 -3.56 5.41
CA ASN A 56 15.71 -4.66 5.90
C ASN A 56 14.21 -4.48 5.60
N MET A 57 13.87 -3.80 4.51
CA MET A 57 12.47 -3.53 4.17
C MET A 57 11.78 -4.74 3.52
N THR A 58 10.64 -5.15 4.08
CA THR A 58 9.74 -6.15 3.49
C THR A 58 8.53 -5.47 2.86
N VAL A 59 8.29 -5.73 1.58
CA VAL A 59 7.09 -5.25 0.87
C VAL A 59 6.02 -6.34 0.90
N VAL A 60 4.89 -6.03 1.55
CA VAL A 60 3.72 -6.92 1.60
C VAL A 60 2.65 -6.38 0.67
N LEU A 61 2.25 -7.20 -0.31
CA LEU A 61 1.10 -6.91 -1.16
C LEU A 61 -0.14 -7.62 -0.59
N LEU A 62 -1.14 -6.83 -0.21
CA LEU A 62 -2.48 -7.33 0.13
C LEU A 62 -3.38 -7.17 -1.09
N THR A 63 -3.91 -8.28 -1.61
CA THR A 63 -4.80 -8.27 -2.77
C THR A 63 -6.08 -9.06 -2.51
N ALA A 64 -7.09 -8.83 -3.33
CA ALA A 64 -8.33 -9.59 -3.38
C ALA A 64 -8.86 -9.55 -4.81
N SER A 65 -9.62 -10.57 -5.20
CA SER A 65 -10.34 -10.57 -6.48
C SER A 65 -11.22 -9.32 -6.63
N PRO A 66 -11.35 -8.76 -7.85
CA PRO A 66 -12.17 -7.57 -8.09
C PRO A 66 -13.62 -7.74 -7.62
N GLU A 67 -14.16 -8.96 -7.74
CA GLU A 67 -15.51 -9.27 -7.27
C GLU A 67 -15.64 -9.14 -5.75
N LYS A 68 -14.71 -9.74 -4.99
CA LYS A 68 -14.70 -9.66 -3.52
C LYS A 68 -14.48 -8.23 -3.04
N ARG A 69 -13.53 -7.50 -3.65
CA ARG A 69 -13.27 -6.09 -3.34
C ARG A 69 -14.51 -5.23 -3.57
N ARG A 70 -15.13 -5.33 -4.74
CA ARG A 70 -16.37 -4.61 -5.08
C ARG A 70 -17.51 -4.96 -4.14
N GLY A 71 -17.70 -6.25 -3.84
CA GLY A 71 -18.73 -6.71 -2.89
C GLY A 71 -18.57 -6.08 -1.51
N ARG A 72 -17.34 -6.03 -0.99
CA ARG A 72 -17.02 -5.38 0.29
C ARG A 72 -17.25 -3.86 0.27
N LEU A 73 -16.90 -3.18 -0.82
CA LEU A 73 -17.15 -1.74 -0.97
C LEU A 73 -18.64 -1.41 -0.96
N ILE A 74 -19.45 -2.17 -1.71
CA ILE A 74 -20.91 -2.01 -1.75
C ILE A 74 -21.52 -2.24 -0.37
N GLN A 75 -21.12 -3.31 0.33
CA GLN A 75 -21.60 -3.59 1.69
C GLN A 75 -21.28 -2.47 2.69
N ARG A 76 -20.18 -1.73 2.48
CA ARG A 76 -19.76 -0.60 3.30
C ARG A 76 -20.40 0.72 2.87
N GLY A 77 -21.27 0.73 1.86
CA GLY A 77 -21.83 1.95 1.28
C GLY A 77 -20.77 2.86 0.61
N SER A 78 -19.63 2.29 0.23
CA SER A 78 -18.54 3.02 -0.43
C SER A 78 -18.72 3.01 -1.94
N ASP A 79 -18.26 4.06 -2.61
CA ASP A 79 -18.31 4.16 -4.08
C ASP A 79 -17.29 3.20 -4.74
N PRO A 80 -17.75 2.21 -5.51
CA PRO A 80 -16.86 1.30 -6.25
C PRO A 80 -16.03 2.00 -7.33
N SER A 81 -16.37 3.23 -7.72
CA SER A 81 -15.64 4.00 -8.73
C SER A 81 -14.22 4.38 -8.28
N LEU A 82 -13.94 4.37 -6.98
CA LEU A 82 -12.62 4.66 -6.41
C LEU A 82 -11.52 3.72 -6.92
N ASP A 83 -11.88 2.50 -7.32
CA ASP A 83 -10.96 1.53 -7.92
C ASP A 83 -10.45 1.95 -9.31
N ARG A 84 -11.05 2.97 -9.92
CA ARG A 84 -10.67 3.48 -11.25
C ARG A 84 -9.76 4.71 -11.18
N HIS A 85 -9.41 5.19 -9.99
CA HIS A 85 -8.51 6.33 -9.86
C HIS A 85 -7.12 5.98 -10.44
N PRO A 86 -6.44 6.89 -11.17
CA PRO A 86 -5.13 6.60 -11.78
C PRO A 86 -4.10 6.01 -10.82
N ILE A 87 -4.14 6.43 -9.55
CA ILE A 87 -3.24 5.93 -8.50
C ILE A 87 -3.42 4.44 -8.19
N GLU A 88 -4.57 3.84 -8.50
CA GLU A 88 -4.83 2.40 -8.32
C GLU A 88 -4.33 1.57 -9.52
N ALA A 89 -3.98 2.23 -10.65
CA ALA A 89 -3.42 1.57 -11.83
C ALA A 89 -2.04 0.93 -11.57
N TYR A 90 -1.34 1.38 -10.53
CA TYR A 90 -0.04 0.82 -10.12
C TYR A 90 -0.15 -0.56 -9.45
N SER A 91 -1.36 -1.06 -9.17
CA SER A 91 -1.61 -2.38 -8.55
C SER A 91 -0.84 -3.52 -9.22
N GLY A 92 -0.75 -3.54 -10.55
CA GLY A 92 0.02 -4.54 -11.29
C GLY A 92 1.53 -4.48 -11.03
N VAL A 93 2.09 -3.28 -10.82
CA VAL A 93 3.53 -3.07 -10.56
C VAL A 93 3.92 -3.61 -9.19
N TYR A 94 3.03 -3.54 -8.20
CA TYR A 94 3.29 -4.02 -6.85
C TYR A 94 3.52 -5.53 -6.77
N SER A 95 2.92 -6.31 -7.66
CA SER A 95 3.14 -7.76 -7.71
C SER A 95 4.62 -8.12 -7.94
N ALA A 96 5.33 -7.32 -8.75
CA ALA A 96 6.75 -7.52 -9.02
C ALA A 96 7.66 -7.00 -7.90
N LEU A 97 7.17 -6.09 -7.05
CA LEU A 97 7.95 -5.47 -5.98
C LEU A 97 7.79 -6.17 -4.62
N ALA A 98 6.76 -7.00 -4.49
CA ALA A 98 6.36 -7.66 -3.26
C ALA A 98 7.33 -8.79 -2.88
N ASN A 99 7.72 -8.81 -1.61
CA ASN A 99 8.39 -9.95 -1.00
C ASN A 99 7.38 -11.02 -0.59
N VAL A 100 6.20 -10.58 -0.13
CA VAL A 100 5.09 -11.46 0.24
C VAL A 100 3.80 -10.94 -0.35
N THR A 101 2.95 -11.84 -0.84
CA THR A 101 1.60 -11.53 -1.31
C THR A 101 0.58 -12.30 -0.48
N ILE A 102 -0.42 -11.61 0.07
CA ILE A 102 -1.57 -12.22 0.74
C ILE A 102 -2.82 -11.95 -0.09
N VAL A 103 -3.56 -13.02 -0.41
CA VAL A 103 -4.80 -12.95 -1.17
C VAL A 103 -5.99 -13.10 -0.21
N ASN A 104 -6.65 -11.99 0.10
CA ASN A 104 -7.80 -11.94 1.00
C ASN A 104 -9.14 -12.17 0.26
N ASP A 105 -9.28 -13.35 -0.34
CA ASP A 105 -10.55 -13.80 -0.95
C ASP A 105 -11.38 -14.72 -0.03
N GLY A 106 -10.72 -15.27 0.99
CA GLY A 106 -11.29 -16.19 1.97
C GLY A 106 -12.03 -15.50 3.12
N ASN A 107 -12.07 -16.19 4.27
CA ASN A 107 -12.66 -15.68 5.50
C ASN A 107 -11.61 -14.95 6.37
N LEU A 108 -12.08 -14.30 7.43
CA LEU A 108 -11.21 -13.52 8.32
C LEU A 108 -10.18 -14.39 9.05
N ALA A 109 -10.54 -15.63 9.43
CA ALA A 109 -9.64 -16.52 10.18
C ALA A 109 -8.43 -16.93 9.33
N ASP A 110 -8.66 -17.25 8.05
CA ASP A 110 -7.57 -17.56 7.11
C ASP A 110 -6.65 -16.35 6.90
N PHE A 111 -7.24 -15.16 6.70
CA PHE A 111 -6.47 -13.92 6.57
C PHE A 111 -5.64 -13.60 7.83
N GLN A 112 -6.20 -13.80 9.02
CA GLN A 112 -5.48 -13.61 10.28
C GLN A 112 -4.30 -14.57 10.41
N LYS A 113 -4.47 -15.83 10.00
CA LYS A 113 -3.39 -16.81 10.00
C LYS A 113 -2.24 -16.40 9.07
N ASP A 114 -2.56 -15.92 7.87
CA ASP A 114 -1.58 -15.43 6.91
C ASP A 114 -0.80 -14.23 7.48
N VAL A 115 -1.50 -13.27 8.08
CA VAL A 115 -0.87 -12.09 8.70
C VAL A 115 0.01 -12.49 9.89
N LEU A 116 -0.43 -13.39 10.76
CA LEU A 116 0.37 -13.84 11.90
C LEU A 116 1.65 -14.56 11.47
N SER A 117 1.61 -15.27 10.34
CA SER A 117 2.81 -15.93 9.79
C SER A 117 3.88 -14.92 9.36
N LEU A 118 3.50 -13.71 8.92
CA LEU A 118 4.46 -12.65 8.56
C LEU A 118 5.25 -12.13 9.77
N VAL A 119 4.58 -12.00 10.91
CA VAL A 119 5.19 -11.46 12.14
C VAL A 119 6.21 -12.43 12.74
N ALA A 120 6.09 -13.72 12.41
CA ALA A 120 6.97 -14.79 12.88
C ALA A 120 8.19 -15.06 11.98
N LEU A 121 8.36 -14.31 10.88
CA LEU A 121 9.51 -14.43 9.96
C LEU A 121 10.74 -13.60 10.39
N GLU A 122 10.66 -12.94 11.55
CA GLU A 122 11.77 -12.24 12.23
C GLU A 122 12.15 -12.99 13.52
#